data_AF-A0A086PRK9-F1
#
_entry.id   AF-A0A086PRK9-F1
#
_cell.length_a   1.000
_cell.length_b   1.000
_cell.length_c   1.000
_cell.angle_alpha   90.00
_cell.angle_beta   90.00
_cell.angle_gamma   90.00
#
_symmetry.space_group_name_H-M   'P 1'
#
loop_
_entity.id
_entity.type
_entity.pdbx_description
1 polymer ?
#
loop_
_entity_poly.entity_id
_entity_poly.type
_entity_poly.pdbx_seq_one_letter_code
_entity_poly.pdbx_strand_id
1 'polypeptide(L)'
;MTTSVTSASSSSSFVFPPFFPLVRKGCEERATAFFACLGEATAPGDAGVTLENLEQCRSSCEAYETCTRKSLADPRAPLPTVFVDFQPPKKRAN
;
A
#
# COMPACT_ATOMS: atom_id res chain seq x y z
N MET A 1 -17.86 39.90 -14.50
CA MET A 1 -16.99 39.00 -13.73
C MET A 1 -17.81 37.79 -13.33
N THR A 2 -17.61 36.66 -14.00
CA THR A 2 -18.26 35.39 -13.66
C THR A 2 -17.27 34.29 -14.00
N THR A 3 -16.34 34.06 -13.06
CA THR A 3 -15.47 32.90 -13.08
C THR A 3 -16.26 31.71 -12.59
N SER A 4 -16.83 30.96 -13.54
CA SER A 4 -17.34 29.62 -13.31
C SER A 4 -16.16 28.74 -12.92
N VAL A 5 -16.01 28.49 -11.63
CA VAL A 5 -15.06 27.51 -11.10
C VAL A 5 -15.62 26.15 -11.46
N THR A 6 -15.15 25.61 -12.59
CA THR A 6 -15.41 24.24 -12.98
C THR A 6 -14.85 23.35 -11.88
N SER A 7 -15.74 22.82 -11.04
CA SER A 7 -15.45 21.76 -10.08
C SER A 7 -14.80 20.62 -10.87
N ALA A 8 -13.48 20.51 -10.75
CA ALA A 8 -12.78 19.34 -11.21
C ALA A 8 -13.32 18.18 -10.37
N SER A 9 -14.15 17.34 -10.98
CA SER A 9 -14.44 16.00 -10.49
C SER A 9 -13.10 15.28 -10.39
N SER A 10 -12.47 15.41 -9.22
CA SER A 10 -11.25 14.73 -8.87
C SER A 10 -11.64 13.27 -8.70
N SER A 11 -11.49 12.48 -9.75
CA SER A 11 -11.42 11.03 -9.62
C SER A 11 -10.22 10.76 -8.71
N SER A 12 -10.46 10.71 -7.40
CA SER A 12 -9.45 10.40 -6.38
C SER A 12 -9.03 8.95 -6.55
N SER A 13 -8.21 8.68 -7.54
CA SER A 13 -7.54 7.40 -7.66
C SER A 13 -6.63 7.25 -6.45
N PHE A 14 -6.99 6.39 -5.51
CA PHE A 14 -6.12 6.05 -4.40
C PHE A 14 -4.86 5.36 -4.97
N VAL A 15 -3.69 5.97 -4.79
CA VAL A 15 -2.42 5.44 -5.31
C VAL A 15 -1.59 4.89 -4.16
N PHE A 16 -1.20 3.62 -4.27
CA PHE A 16 -0.31 3.00 -3.30
C PHE A 16 1.14 3.47 -3.49
N PRO A 17 1.92 3.59 -2.39
CA PRO A 17 3.35 3.85 -2.49
C PRO A 17 4.07 2.76 -3.29
N PRO A 18 5.14 3.07 -4.03
CA PRO A 18 5.83 2.13 -4.93
C PRO A 18 6.50 0.94 -4.22
N PHE A 19 6.63 1.00 -2.90
CA PHE A 19 7.19 -0.05 -2.05
C PHE A 19 6.12 -0.84 -1.30
N PHE A 20 4.82 -0.54 -1.45
CA PHE A 20 3.77 -1.36 -0.88
C PHE A 20 3.84 -2.81 -1.43
N PRO A 21 3.63 -3.87 -0.62
CA PRO A 21 3.27 -3.90 0.80
C PRO A 21 4.45 -4.14 1.77
N LEU A 22 5.62 -3.55 1.49
CA LEU A 22 6.82 -3.76 2.30
C LEU A 22 6.68 -3.25 3.74
N VAL A 23 6.99 -4.11 4.72
CA VAL A 23 7.12 -3.71 6.13
C VAL A 23 8.59 -3.57 6.49
N ARG A 24 8.99 -2.37 6.95
CA ARG A 24 10.35 -2.08 7.41
C ARG A 24 10.43 -2.13 8.93
N LYS A 25 11.61 -2.50 9.44
CA LYS A 25 11.92 -2.41 10.87
C LYS A 25 11.77 -0.97 11.36
N GLY A 26 11.01 -0.77 12.43
CA GLY A 26 10.65 0.54 12.99
C GLY A 26 9.42 1.21 12.36
N CYS A 27 8.78 0.58 11.36
CA CYS A 27 7.55 1.06 10.72
C CYS A 27 6.38 0.09 10.86
N GLU A 28 6.52 -0.98 11.66
CA GLU A 28 5.57 -2.06 11.82
C GLU A 28 4.20 -1.53 12.24
N GLU A 29 4.12 -0.68 13.26
CA GLU A 29 2.84 -0.13 13.75
C GLU A 29 2.09 0.67 12.69
N ARG A 30 2.83 1.48 11.89
CA ARG A 30 2.23 2.28 10.81
C ARG A 30 1.75 1.39 9.66
N ALA A 31 2.54 0.37 9.31
CA ALA A 31 2.15 -0.62 8.32
C ALA A 31 0.93 -1.42 8.76
N THR A 32 0.90 -1.89 10.01
CA THR A 32 -0.24 -2.62 10.59
C THR A 32 -1.51 -1.77 10.57
N ALA A 33 -1.43 -0.50 11.00
CA ALA A 33 -2.58 0.40 10.98
C ALA A 33 -3.10 0.62 9.55
N PHE A 34 -2.20 0.83 8.59
CA PHE A 34 -2.59 0.98 7.19
C PHE A 34 -3.21 -0.29 6.62
N PHE A 35 -2.59 -1.46 6.83
CA PHE A 35 -3.07 -2.73 6.28
C PHE A 35 -4.40 -3.16 6.90
N ALA A 36 -4.61 -2.87 8.18
CA ALA A 36 -5.90 -3.08 8.84
C ALA A 36 -7.00 -2.22 8.17
N CYS A 37 -6.72 -0.94 7.94
CA CYS A 37 -7.66 -0.06 7.23
C CYS A 37 -7.95 -0.56 5.81
N LEU A 38 -6.94 -1.02 5.07
CA LEU A 38 -7.14 -1.62 3.75
C LEU A 38 -8.04 -2.87 3.82
N GLY A 39 -7.85 -3.71 4.83
CA GLY A 39 -8.67 -4.90 5.04
C GLY A 39 -10.15 -4.55 5.28
N GLU A 40 -10.42 -3.51 6.06
CA GLU A 40 -11.78 -3.02 6.32
C GLU A 40 -12.40 -2.30 5.10
N ALA A 41 -11.58 -1.55 4.35
CA ALA A 41 -12.04 -0.81 3.18
C ALA A 41 -12.32 -1.70 1.96
N THR A 42 -11.68 -2.87 1.88
CA THR A 42 -11.77 -3.75 0.72
C THR A 42 -13.11 -4.48 0.68
N ALA A 43 -13.91 -4.21 -0.35
CA ALA A 43 -15.13 -4.92 -0.66
C ALA A 43 -14.87 -5.94 -1.78
N PRO A 44 -14.73 -7.24 -1.49
CA PRO A 44 -14.42 -8.24 -2.51
C PRO A 44 -15.52 -8.30 -3.57
N GLY A 45 -15.14 -8.15 -4.84
CA GLY A 45 -16.07 -8.15 -5.97
C GLY A 45 -16.70 -6.81 -6.30
N ASP A 46 -16.47 -5.76 -5.49
CA ASP A 46 -16.93 -4.40 -5.75
C ASP A 46 -15.78 -3.40 -5.72
N ALA A 47 -15.25 -3.11 -6.92
CA ALA A 47 -14.16 -2.16 -7.09
C ALA A 47 -14.58 -0.71 -6.80
N GLY A 48 -15.85 -0.36 -7.04
CA GLY A 48 -16.36 1.00 -6.81
C GLY A 48 -16.40 1.33 -5.32
N VAL A 49 -17.03 0.45 -4.54
CA VAL A 49 -17.10 0.57 -3.08
C VAL A 49 -15.72 0.51 -2.45
N THR A 50 -14.83 -0.36 -2.95
CA THR A 50 -13.45 -0.41 -2.48
C THR A 50 -12.73 0.93 -2.68
N LEU A 51 -12.85 1.55 -3.87
CA LEU A 51 -12.18 2.83 -4.15
C LEU A 51 -12.73 3.98 -3.29
N GLU A 52 -14.04 4.05 -3.05
CA GLU A 52 -14.63 5.03 -2.12
C GLU A 52 -14.13 4.84 -0.69
N ASN A 53 -14.09 3.60 -0.20
CA ASN A 53 -13.67 3.32 1.17
C ASN A 53 -12.17 3.57 1.40
N LEU A 54 -11.34 3.37 0.37
CA LEU A 54 -9.89 3.58 0.46
C LEU A 54 -9.51 5.03 0.80
N GLU A 55 -10.36 6.02 0.47
CA GLU A 55 -10.09 7.41 0.86
C GLU A 55 -9.96 7.59 2.37
N GLN A 56 -10.69 6.80 3.17
CA GLN A 56 -10.63 6.83 4.63
C GLN A 56 -9.26 6.39 5.15
N CYS A 57 -8.53 5.57 4.38
CA CYS A 57 -7.20 5.09 4.74
C CYS A 57 -6.07 6.07 4.40
N ARG A 58 -6.33 7.21 3.75
CA ARG A 58 -5.28 8.15 3.30
C ARG A 58 -4.32 8.55 4.42
N SER A 59 -4.82 8.89 5.60
CA SER A 59 -3.96 9.33 6.71
C SER A 59 -3.01 8.21 7.17
N SER A 60 -3.52 6.98 7.28
CA SER A 60 -2.69 5.82 7.61
C SER A 60 -1.68 5.47 6.50
N CYS A 61 -2.08 5.65 5.23
CA CYS A 61 -1.21 5.47 4.08
C CYS A 61 -0.04 6.46 4.08
N GLU A 62 -0.30 7.74 4.33
CA GLU A 62 0.74 8.79 4.39
C GLU A 62 1.73 8.53 5.55
N ALA A 63 1.23 8.11 6.71
CA ALA A 63 2.07 7.76 7.86
C ALA A 63 2.97 6.55 7.57
N TYR A 64 2.41 5.51 6.93
CA TYR A 64 3.15 4.36 6.46
C TYR A 64 4.19 4.75 5.40
N GLU A 65 3.81 5.54 4.41
CA GLU A 65 4.68 5.99 3.32
C GLU A 65 5.86 6.79 3.86
N THR A 66 5.60 7.76 4.72
CA THR A 66 6.62 8.63 5.32
C THR A 66 7.64 7.82 6.12
N CYS A 67 7.16 6.88 6.95
CA CYS A 67 8.03 6.03 7.74
C CYS A 67 8.91 5.13 6.84
N THR A 68 8.28 4.42 5.91
CA THR A 68 8.96 3.46 5.04
C THR A 68 9.96 4.15 4.13
N ARG A 69 9.62 5.32 3.56
CA ARG A 69 10.54 6.13 2.76
C ARG A 69 11.76 6.57 3.57
N LYS A 70 11.57 7.00 4.81
CA LYS A 70 12.68 7.34 5.73
C LYS A 70 13.56 6.13 6.04
N SER A 71 12.95 4.97 6.28
CA SER A 71 13.68 3.72 6.55
C SER A 71 14.46 3.20 5.32
N LEU A 72 13.97 3.45 4.11
CA LEU A 72 14.65 3.09 2.86
C LEU A 72 15.79 4.05 2.50
N ALA A 73 15.68 5.32 2.93
CA ALA A 73 16.74 6.31 2.75
C ALA A 73 17.92 6.11 3.72
N ASP A 74 17.76 5.33 4.78
CA ASP A 74 18.84 5.03 5.74
C ASP A 74 19.80 3.98 5.16
N PRO A 75 21.06 4.35 4.84
CA PRO A 75 22.04 3.43 4.28
C PRO A 75 22.48 2.33 5.26
N ARG A 76 22.18 2.48 6.56
CA ARG A 76 22.49 1.48 7.59
C ARG A 76 21.39 0.44 7.75
N ALA A 77 20.19 0.71 7.25
CA ALA A 77 19.09 -0.21 7.37
C ALA A 77 19.23 -1.34 6.33
N PRO A 78 19.25 -2.62 6.73
CA PRO A 78 19.43 -3.73 5.79
C PRO A 78 18.34 -3.71 4.73
N LEU A 79 18.69 -3.95 3.46
CA LEU A 79 17.72 -4.09 2.39
C LEU A 79 16.81 -5.30 2.66
N PRO A 80 15.52 -5.22 2.32
CA PRO A 80 14.64 -6.35 2.51
C PRO A 80 15.06 -7.48 1.57
N THR A 81 15.56 -8.58 2.11
CA THR A 81 15.91 -9.77 1.34
C THR A 81 14.69 -10.68 1.25
N VAL A 82 14.20 -10.93 0.04
CA VAL A 82 13.16 -11.92 -0.23
C VAL A 82 13.84 -13.23 -0.60
N PHE A 83 13.66 -14.26 0.21
CA PHE A 83 14.08 -15.62 -0.12
C PHE A 83 12.98 -16.27 -0.96
N VAL A 84 13.28 -16.52 -2.23
CA VAL A 84 12.37 -17.24 -3.13
C VAL A 84 12.82 -18.69 -3.19
N ASP A 85 12.08 -19.58 -2.52
CA ASP A 85 12.34 -21.02 -2.61
C ASP A 85 11.67 -21.54 -3.88
N PHE A 86 12.48 -21.83 -4.91
CA PHE A 86 11.98 -22.49 -6.12
C PHE A 86 11.84 -23.98 -5.83
N GLN A 87 10.62 -24.45 -5.60
CA GLN A 87 10.36 -25.89 -5.56
C GLN A 87 10.54 -26.49 -6.97
N PRO A 88 11.57 -27.33 -7.21
CA PRO A 88 11.69 -28.00 -8.49
C PRO A 88 10.50 -28.95 -8.71
N PRO A 89 10.04 -29.15 -9.95
CA PRO A 89 8.93 -30.06 -10.22
C PRO A 89 9.28 -31.46 -9.72
N LYS A 90 8.39 -32.03 -8.90
CA LYS A 90 8.52 -33.42 -8.44
C LYS A 90 8.56 -34.32 -9.68
N LYS A 91 9.68 -35.02 -9.90
CA LYS A 91 9.77 -36.06 -10.93
C LYS A 91 8.62 -37.04 -10.69
N ARG A 92 7.74 -37.23 -11.68
CA ARG A 92 6.77 -38.31 -11.67
C ARG A 92 7.55 -39.62 -11.56
N ALA A 93 7.34 -40.36 -10.47
CA ALA A 93 7.77 -41.74 -10.39
C ALA A 93 6.97 -42.52 -11.45
N ASN A 94 7.71 -43.25 -12.29
CA ASN A 94 7.16 -44.15 -13.31
C ASN A 94 6.52 -45.37 -12.65
#